data_AF-A0A6V7K284-F1
#
_entry.id   AF-A0A6V7K284-F1
#
_cell.length_a   1.000
_cell.length_b   1.000
_cell.length_c   1.000
_cell.angle_alpha   90.00
_cell.angle_beta   90.00
_cell.angle_gamma   90.00
#
_symmetry.space_group_name_H-M   'P 1'
#
loop_
_entity.id
_entity.type
_entity.pdbx_description
1 polymer ?
#
loop_
_entity_poly.entity_id
_entity_poly.type
_entity_poly.pdbx_seq_one_letter_code
_entity_poly.pdbx_strand_id
1 'polypeptide(L)'
;KVVESLKSLFHWLMGSPAGLKLNHSFNKMLGKFFLYHIHLWWTFLVFIKPVMDFFFQILLLFGSLGITFQISIAADLLALVSFHTYCIYVYAARLFNIQVRGLTALFRLFLGKKKNPLRERVDSCQYQADQLFVGTLLFTILLFLMPTTWVYYSVFTT
;
A
#
# COMPACT_ATOMS: atom_id res chain seq x y z
N LYS A 1 -5.67 -6.06 19.93
CA LYS A 1 -6.89 -5.68 19.18
C LYS A 1 -6.60 -5.18 17.76
N VAL A 2 -6.14 -3.93 17.52
CA VAL A 2 -5.94 -3.41 16.14
C VAL A 2 -5.01 -4.29 15.29
N VAL A 3 -3.85 -4.67 15.84
CA VAL A 3 -2.88 -5.55 15.16
C VAL A 3 -3.46 -6.93 14.84
N GLU A 4 -4.29 -7.49 15.72
CA GLU A 4 -4.92 -8.80 15.51
C GLU A 4 -6.01 -8.73 14.44
N SER A 5 -6.81 -7.66 14.46
CA SER A 5 -7.80 -7.39 13.41
C SER A 5 -7.13 -7.24 12.04
N LEU A 6 -6.00 -6.51 11.96
CA LEU A 6 -5.22 -6.39 10.74
C LEU A 6 -4.65 -7.73 10.27
N LYS A 7 -4.09 -8.54 11.17
CA LYS A 7 -3.60 -9.89 10.81
C LYS A 7 -4.73 -10.77 10.29
N SER A 8 -5.89 -10.76 10.95
CA SER A 8 -7.07 -11.49 10.52
C SER A 8 -7.55 -11.04 9.14
N LEU A 9 -7.60 -9.72 8.92
CA LEU A 9 -7.94 -9.11 7.63
C LEU A 9 -7.00 -9.59 6.52
N PHE A 10 -5.68 -9.63 6.75
CA PHE A 10 -4.73 -10.15 5.77
C PHE A 10 -4.88 -11.64 5.52
N HIS A 11 -5.17 -12.44 6.55
CA HIS A 11 -5.47 -13.86 6.37
C HIS A 11 -6.76 -14.07 5.55
N TRP A 12 -7.79 -13.25 5.78
CA TRP A 12 -9.02 -13.25 4.98
C TRP A 12 -8.75 -12.84 3.52
N LEU A 13 -7.96 -11.78 3.30
CA LEU A 13 -7.52 -11.33 1.97
C LEU A 13 -6.73 -12.40 1.21
N MET A 14 -5.83 -13.11 1.89
CA MET A 14 -5.01 -14.17 1.30
C MET A 14 -5.82 -15.42 0.90
N GLY A 15 -7.02 -15.59 1.44
CA GLY A 15 -7.96 -16.64 1.08
C GLY A 15 -8.75 -16.29 -0.17
N SER A 16 -10.06 -16.11 -0.01
CA SER A 16 -11.00 -15.76 -1.09
C SER A 16 -11.91 -14.63 -0.62
N PRO A 17 -11.41 -13.38 -0.56
CA PRO A 17 -12.16 -12.26 -0.01
C PRO A 17 -13.44 -12.03 -0.84
N ALA A 18 -14.59 -12.02 -0.17
CA ALA A 18 -15.92 -11.86 -0.79
C ALA A 18 -16.18 -12.83 -1.97
N GLY A 19 -15.56 -14.01 -1.98
CA GLY A 19 -15.69 -14.99 -3.09
C GLY A 19 -14.89 -14.63 -4.35
N LEU A 20 -14.05 -13.59 -4.32
CA LEU A 20 -13.22 -13.18 -5.45
C LEU A 20 -12.03 -14.13 -5.63
N LYS A 21 -11.91 -14.69 -6.84
CA LYS A 21 -10.75 -15.52 -7.23
C LYS A 21 -9.57 -14.63 -7.62
N LEU A 22 -8.80 -14.22 -6.62
CA LEU A 22 -7.58 -13.43 -6.82
C LEU A 22 -6.42 -14.30 -7.34
N ASN A 23 -5.38 -13.66 -7.87
CA ASN A 23 -4.17 -14.36 -8.29
C ASN A 23 -3.47 -14.94 -7.06
N HIS A 24 -3.51 -16.26 -6.89
CA HIS A 24 -3.08 -16.92 -5.66
C HIS A 24 -1.61 -16.64 -5.29
N SER A 25 -0.68 -16.75 -6.24
CA SER A 25 0.75 -16.53 -5.98
C SER A 25 1.03 -15.10 -5.55
N PHE A 26 0.45 -14.13 -6.26
CA PHE A 26 0.63 -12.71 -5.96
C PHE A 26 -0.09 -12.27 -4.68
N ASN A 27 -1.30 -12.77 -4.46
CA ASN A 27 -2.08 -12.53 -3.23
C ASN A 27 -1.31 -13.03 -2.00
N LYS A 28 -0.74 -14.24 -2.06
CA LYS A 28 0.07 -14.80 -0.98
C LYS A 28 1.35 -13.99 -0.73
N MET A 29 1.99 -13.50 -1.79
CA MET A 29 3.16 -12.63 -1.69
C MET A 29 2.82 -11.31 -1.00
N LEU A 30 1.76 -10.61 -1.44
CA LEU A 30 1.32 -9.35 -0.84
C LEU A 30 0.90 -9.51 0.61
N GLY A 31 0.10 -10.53 0.93
CA GLY A 31 -0.31 -10.78 2.30
C GLY A 31 0.87 -11.04 3.23
N LYS A 32 1.85 -11.86 2.80
CA LYS A 32 3.11 -12.06 3.55
C LYS A 32 3.90 -10.76 3.70
N PHE A 33 3.99 -9.95 2.65
CA PHE A 33 4.68 -8.67 2.67
C PHE A 33 4.07 -7.73 3.72
N PHE A 34 2.75 -7.57 3.75
CA PHE A 34 2.11 -6.68 4.73
C PHE A 34 2.10 -7.25 6.16
N LEU A 35 1.94 -8.58 6.32
CA LEU A 35 2.12 -9.22 7.62
C LEU A 35 3.55 -9.01 8.17
N TYR A 36 4.56 -9.04 7.30
CA TYR A 36 5.93 -8.71 7.68
C TYR A 36 6.08 -7.25 8.12
N HIS A 37 5.39 -6.30 7.47
CA HIS A 37 5.39 -4.89 7.91
C HIS A 37 4.78 -4.72 9.30
N ILE A 38 3.70 -5.44 9.62
CA ILE A 38 3.13 -5.46 10.97
C ILE A 38 4.14 -6.01 11.98
N HIS A 39 4.84 -7.09 11.63
CA HIS A 39 5.87 -7.66 12.51
C HIS A 39 7.06 -6.71 12.73
N LEU A 40 7.50 -6.02 11.67
CA LEU A 40 8.56 -5.02 11.74
C LEU A 40 8.14 -3.86 12.64
N TRP A 41 6.91 -3.35 12.50
CA TRP A 41 6.37 -2.32 13.38
C TRP A 41 6.33 -2.76 14.84
N TRP A 42 5.89 -3.99 15.10
CA TRP A 42 5.90 -4.54 16.46
C TRP A 42 7.32 -4.58 17.05
N THR A 43 8.28 -5.07 16.26
CA THR A 43 9.69 -5.15 16.68
C THR A 43 10.26 -3.76 16.97
N PHE A 44 9.94 -2.79 16.12
CA PHE A 44 10.32 -1.39 16.31
C PHE A 44 9.72 -0.80 17.60
N LEU A 45 8.44 -1.05 17.88
CA LEU A 45 7.78 -0.59 19.12
C LEU A 45 8.43 -1.21 20.37
N VAL A 46 8.78 -2.49 20.34
CA VAL A 46 9.48 -3.14 21.45
C VAL A 46 10.85 -2.51 21.68
N PHE A 47 11.58 -2.22 20.60
CA PHE A 47 12.90 -1.60 20.68
C PHE A 47 12.85 -0.17 21.23
N ILE A 48 11.85 0.63 20.82
CA ILE A 48 11.71 2.03 21.25
C ILE A 48 10.95 2.19 22.56
N LYS A 49 10.38 1.12 23.12
CA LYS A 49 9.62 1.11 24.38
C LYS A 49 10.30 1.87 25.53
N PRO A 50 11.59 1.65 25.88
CA PRO A 50 12.19 2.37 27.02
C PRO A 50 12.23 3.89 26.80
N VAL A 51 12.43 4.32 25.55
CA VAL A 51 12.40 5.74 25.17
C VAL A 51 10.98 6.28 25.28
N MET A 52 9.98 5.52 24.80
CA MET A 52 8.58 5.90 24.92
C MET A 52 8.12 6.02 26.38
N ASP A 53 8.53 5.10 27.25
CA ASP A 53 8.18 5.14 28.68
C ASP A 53 8.74 6.42 29.34
N PHE A 54 9.98 6.81 29.01
CA PHE A 54 10.59 8.05 29.49
C PHE A 54 9.82 9.30 29.01
N PHE A 55 9.49 9.39 27.72
CA PHE A 55 8.68 10.49 27.19
C PHE A 55 7.27 10.53 27.81
N PHE A 56 6.67 9.37 28.07
CA PHE A 56 5.35 9.30 28.69
C PHE A 56 5.37 9.84 30.12
N GLN A 57 6.41 9.55 30.91
CA GLN A 57 6.58 10.14 32.24
C GLN A 57 6.70 11.67 32.19
N ILE A 58 7.45 12.22 31.21
CA ILE A 58 7.54 13.66 31.01
C ILE A 58 6.17 14.25 30.63
N LEU A 59 5.44 13.63 29.70
CA LEU A 59 4.13 14.08 29.27
C LEU A 59 3.12 14.11 30.43
N LEU A 60 3.18 13.14 31.35
CA LEU A 60 2.33 13.12 32.55
C LEU A 60 2.56 14.34 33.46
N LEU A 61 3.80 14.81 33.60
CA LEU A 61 4.12 16.01 34.39
C LEU A 61 3.44 17.27 33.81
N PHE A 62 3.31 17.33 32.49
CA PHE A 62 2.63 18.42 31.79
C PHE A 62 1.12 18.21 31.63
N GLY A 63 0.56 17.13 32.17
CA GLY A 63 -0.86 16.76 32.03
C GLY A 63 -1.84 17.79 32.62
N SER A 64 -1.38 18.68 33.49
CA SER A 64 -2.20 19.76 34.10
C SER A 64 -2.32 21.02 33.25
N LEU A 65 -1.70 21.10 32.07
CA LEU A 65 -1.73 22.28 31.18
C LEU A 65 -3.09 22.53 30.48
N GLY A 66 -4.12 21.72 30.78
CA GLY A 66 -5.50 21.90 30.31
C GLY A 66 -5.96 20.86 29.28
N ILE A 67 -7.25 20.91 28.94
CA ILE A 67 -7.93 19.90 28.10
C ILE A 67 -7.41 19.91 26.66
N THR A 68 -7.12 21.08 26.09
CA THR A 68 -6.61 21.20 24.71
C THR A 68 -5.26 20.50 24.55
N PHE A 69 -4.37 20.66 25.52
CA PHE A 69 -3.07 19.97 25.55
C PHE A 69 -3.22 18.45 25.63
N GLN A 70 -4.14 17.96 26.47
CA GLN A 70 -4.44 16.54 26.58
C GLN A 70 -4.99 15.96 25.26
N ILE A 71 -5.88 16.70 24.57
CA ILE A 71 -6.41 16.29 23.27
C ILE A 71 -5.29 16.23 22.22
N SER A 72 -4.39 17.21 22.19
CA SER A 72 -3.24 17.19 21.25
C SER A 72 -2.36 15.96 21.48
N ILE A 73 -2.00 15.64 22.73
CA ILE A 73 -1.23 14.43 23.05
C ILE A 73 -1.99 13.17 22.62
N ALA A 74 -3.29 13.09 22.89
CA ALA A 74 -4.10 11.94 22.50
C ALA A 74 -4.14 11.76 20.96
N ALA A 75 -4.21 12.86 20.21
CA ALA A 75 -4.15 12.85 18.76
C ALA A 75 -2.79 12.36 18.24
N ASP A 76 -1.68 12.84 18.83
CA ASP A 76 -0.33 12.43 18.47
C ASP A 76 -0.08 10.94 18.76
N LEU A 77 -0.56 10.45 19.91
CA LEU A 77 -0.49 9.02 20.26
C LEU A 77 -1.33 8.17 19.30
N LEU A 78 -2.53 8.64 18.94
CA LEU A 78 -3.37 7.94 17.97
C LEU A 78 -2.70 7.88 16.59
N ALA A 79 -2.08 8.98 16.15
CA ALA A 79 -1.31 9.04 14.90
C ALA A 79 -0.12 8.06 14.93
N LEU A 80 0.62 8.01 16.04
CA LEU A 80 1.74 7.08 16.22
C LEU A 80 1.25 5.62 16.17
N VAL A 81 0.18 5.28 16.89
CA VAL A 81 -0.37 3.91 16.92
C VAL A 81 -0.90 3.48 15.55
N SER A 82 -1.53 4.40 14.81
CA SER A 82 -2.10 4.13 13.49
C SER A 82 -1.09 4.23 12.32
N PHE A 83 0.14 4.68 12.58
CA PHE A 83 1.18 4.92 11.58
C PHE A 83 1.42 3.71 10.66
N HIS A 84 1.56 2.51 11.22
CA HIS A 84 1.79 1.29 10.44
C HIS A 84 0.66 0.98 9.44
N THR A 85 -0.60 1.22 9.82
CA THR A 85 -1.75 1.08 8.93
C THR A 85 -1.71 2.10 7.80
N TYR A 86 -1.32 3.34 8.10
CA TYR A 86 -1.12 4.37 7.09
C TYR A 86 -0.01 3.99 6.10
N CYS A 87 1.11 3.43 6.57
CA CYS A 87 2.17 2.92 5.68
C CYS A 87 1.65 1.82 4.74
N ILE A 88 0.87 0.87 5.26
CA ILE A 88 0.24 -0.19 4.45
C ILE A 88 -0.63 0.42 3.34
N TYR A 89 -1.49 1.39 3.69
CA TYR A 89 -2.29 2.13 2.71
C TYR A 89 -1.41 2.78 1.63
N VAL A 90 -0.36 3.51 2.02
CA VAL A 90 0.55 4.18 1.09
C VAL A 90 1.20 3.17 0.14
N TYR A 91 1.67 2.02 0.64
CA TYR A 91 2.24 0.97 -0.21
C TYR A 91 1.22 0.40 -1.20
N ALA A 92 0.00 0.09 -0.74
CA ALA A 92 -1.07 -0.40 -1.60
C ALA A 92 -1.45 0.63 -2.67
N ALA A 93 -1.60 1.90 -2.31
CA ALA A 93 -1.89 3.00 -3.22
C ALA A 93 -0.76 3.19 -4.24
N ARG A 94 0.51 3.14 -3.84
CA ARG A 94 1.66 3.23 -4.75
C ARG A 94 1.68 2.08 -5.74
N LEU A 95 1.48 0.85 -5.27
CA LEU A 95 1.44 -0.33 -6.11
C LEU A 95 0.31 -0.27 -7.15
N PHE A 96 -0.90 0.10 -6.72
CA PHE A 96 -2.04 0.30 -7.61
C PHE A 96 -1.75 1.37 -8.67
N ASN A 97 -1.20 2.52 -8.26
CA ASN A 97 -0.81 3.58 -9.19
C ASN A 97 0.25 3.14 -10.21
N ILE A 98 1.25 2.35 -9.79
CA ILE A 98 2.26 1.79 -10.69
C ILE A 98 1.60 0.87 -11.72
N GLN A 99 0.69 -0.01 -11.30
CA GLN A 99 -0.02 -0.89 -12.23
C GLN A 99 -0.91 -0.14 -13.22
N VAL A 100 -1.68 0.86 -12.78
CA VAL A 100 -2.52 1.68 -13.67
C VAL A 100 -1.67 2.44 -14.67
N ARG A 101 -0.56 3.04 -14.23
CA ARG A 101 0.39 3.73 -15.13
C ARG A 101 1.03 2.77 -16.13
N GLY A 102 1.41 1.57 -15.68
CA GLY A 102 1.95 0.51 -16.52
C GLY A 102 0.96 0.04 -17.58
N LEU A 103 -0.27 -0.28 -17.20
CA LEU A 103 -1.35 -0.65 -18.13
C LEU A 103 -1.65 0.47 -19.12
N THR A 104 -1.70 1.73 -18.66
CA THR A 104 -1.92 2.89 -19.55
C THR A 104 -0.78 3.04 -20.57
N ALA A 105 0.46 2.83 -20.15
CA ALA A 105 1.62 2.91 -21.04
C ALA A 105 1.62 1.78 -22.08
N LEU A 106 1.31 0.55 -21.66
CA LEU A 106 1.21 -0.61 -22.56
C LEU A 106 0.02 -0.50 -23.52
N PHE A 107 -1.12 0.03 -23.06
CA PHE A 107 -2.25 0.31 -23.94
C PHE A 107 -1.90 1.32 -25.03
N ARG A 108 -1.12 2.36 -24.70
CA ARG A 108 -0.58 3.29 -25.71
C ARG A 108 0.38 2.59 -26.68
N LEU A 109 1.20 1.66 -26.21
CA LEU A 109 2.09 0.89 -27.07
C LEU A 109 1.31 0.14 -28.16
N PHE A 110 0.18 -0.51 -27.83
CA PHE A 110 -0.68 -1.18 -28.83
C PHE A 110 -1.30 -0.22 -29.85
N LEU A 111 -1.58 1.01 -29.44
CA LEU A 111 -2.09 2.05 -30.33
C LEU A 111 -1.00 2.73 -31.17
N GLY A 112 0.26 2.27 -31.10
CA GLY A 112 1.38 2.94 -31.76
C GLY A 112 1.65 4.34 -31.20
N LYS A 113 1.41 4.55 -29.90
CA LYS A 113 1.53 5.83 -29.21
C LYS A 113 2.59 5.79 -28.10
N LYS A 114 3.21 6.92 -27.80
CA LYS A 114 4.19 7.10 -26.70
C LYS A 114 3.99 8.46 -26.03
N LYS A 115 3.99 8.51 -24.69
CA LYS A 115 4.03 9.81 -23.98
C LYS A 115 5.44 10.39 -24.06
N ASN A 116 5.54 11.62 -24.52
CA ASN A 116 6.78 12.40 -24.56
C ASN A 116 6.81 13.34 -23.34
N PRO A 117 7.65 13.06 -22.32
CA PRO A 117 7.72 13.91 -21.12
C PRO A 117 8.33 15.29 -21.41
N LEU A 118 9.16 15.42 -22.46
CA LEU A 118 9.79 16.70 -22.79
C LEU A 118 8.82 17.72 -23.40
N ARG A 119 7.72 17.22 -24.00
CA ARG A 119 6.70 18.06 -24.67
C ARG A 119 5.30 17.88 -24.07
N GLU A 120 5.19 17.14 -22.98
CA GLU A 120 3.92 16.80 -22.29
C GLU A 120 2.77 16.38 -23.21
N ARG A 121 3.07 15.65 -24.30
CA ARG A 121 2.07 15.18 -25.28
C ARG A 121 2.24 13.71 -25.62
N VAL A 122 1.25 13.12 -26.30
CA VAL A 122 1.30 11.74 -26.79
C VAL A 122 1.58 11.75 -28.29
N ASP A 123 2.71 11.17 -28.67
CA ASP A 123 3.22 11.11 -30.05
C ASP A 123 2.94 9.74 -30.66
N SER A 124 2.79 9.68 -32.00
CA SER A 124 2.82 8.42 -32.74
C SER A 124 4.25 7.85 -32.74
N CYS A 125 4.35 6.53 -32.65
CA CYS A 125 5.62 5.81 -32.62
C CYS A 125 5.44 4.47 -33.34
N GLN A 126 6.35 4.14 -34.25
CA GLN A 126 6.36 2.85 -34.92
C GLN A 126 7.09 1.84 -34.03
N TYR A 127 6.39 0.79 -33.63
CA TYR A 127 6.95 -0.30 -32.84
C TYR A 127 7.19 -1.52 -33.73
N GLN A 128 8.30 -2.22 -33.49
CA GLN A 128 8.59 -3.49 -34.15
C GLN A 128 7.69 -4.61 -33.61
N ALA A 129 7.54 -5.68 -34.38
CA ALA A 129 6.71 -6.83 -33.99
C ALA A 129 7.12 -7.42 -32.63
N ASP A 130 8.42 -7.54 -32.38
CA ASP A 130 8.96 -8.08 -31.12
C ASP A 130 8.58 -7.20 -29.91
N GLN A 131 8.55 -5.88 -30.09
CA GLN A 131 8.18 -4.94 -29.04
C GLN A 131 6.68 -5.04 -28.71
N LEU A 132 5.84 -5.19 -29.73
CA LEU A 132 4.40 -5.40 -29.58
C LEU A 132 4.12 -6.74 -28.88
N PHE A 133 4.87 -7.79 -29.22
CA PHE A 133 4.76 -9.10 -28.58
C PHE A 133 5.08 -9.02 -27.08
N VAL A 134 6.23 -8.46 -26.71
CA VAL A 134 6.60 -8.28 -25.29
C VAL A 134 5.61 -7.39 -24.56
N GLY A 135 5.15 -6.31 -25.20
CA GLY A 135 4.12 -5.42 -24.64
C GLY A 135 2.81 -6.16 -24.36
N THR A 136 2.41 -7.06 -25.25
CA THR A 136 1.20 -7.90 -25.10
C THR A 136 1.33 -8.85 -23.92
N LEU A 137 2.47 -9.54 -23.80
CA LEU A 137 2.75 -10.44 -22.67
C LEU A 137 2.67 -9.68 -21.33
N LEU A 138 3.37 -8.53 -21.23
CA LEU A 138 3.40 -7.72 -20.02
C LEU A 138 2.02 -7.15 -19.67
N PHE A 139 1.26 -6.71 -20.67
CA PHE A 139 -0.08 -6.18 -20.46
C PHE A 139 -1.00 -7.25 -19.89
N THR A 140 -1.01 -8.45 -20.48
CA THR A 140 -1.83 -9.56 -19.99
C THR A 140 -1.44 -9.96 -18.57
N ILE A 141 -0.14 -10.01 -18.24
CA ILE A 141 0.32 -10.28 -16.87
C ILE A 141 -0.20 -9.20 -15.90
N LEU A 142 0.04 -7.91 -16.20
CA LEU A 142 -0.40 -6.82 -15.32
C LEU A 142 -1.92 -6.77 -15.18
N LEU A 143 -2.66 -7.02 -16.26
CA LEU A 143 -4.12 -7.05 -16.26
C LEU A 143 -4.65 -8.15 -15.34
N PHE A 144 -4.05 -9.35 -15.36
CA PHE A 144 -4.46 -10.44 -14.47
C PHE A 144 -4.01 -10.25 -13.00
N LEU A 145 -2.98 -9.45 -12.75
CA LEU A 145 -2.58 -9.09 -11.38
C LEU A 145 -3.43 -7.94 -10.79
N MET A 146 -4.04 -7.11 -11.64
CA MET A 146 -4.77 -5.90 -11.25
C MET A 146 -5.91 -6.14 -10.26
N PRO A 147 -6.78 -7.17 -10.38
CA PRO A 147 -7.83 -7.40 -9.42
C PRO A 147 -7.30 -7.59 -7.98
N THR A 148 -6.13 -8.21 -7.85
CA THR A 148 -5.51 -8.45 -6.54
C THR A 148 -5.01 -7.14 -5.93
N THR A 149 -4.31 -6.30 -6.69
CA THR A 149 -3.87 -4.99 -6.15
C THR A 149 -5.04 -4.06 -5.85
N TRP A 150 -6.07 -4.08 -6.69
CA TRP A 150 -7.26 -3.28 -6.50
C TRP A 150 -7.96 -3.62 -5.19
N VAL A 151 -8.17 -4.91 -4.88
CA VAL A 151 -8.79 -5.31 -3.60
C VAL A 151 -7.96 -4.83 -2.40
N TYR A 152 -6.63 -4.99 -2.43
CA TYR A 152 -5.78 -4.49 -1.34
C TYR A 152 -5.88 -2.96 -1.21
N TYR A 153 -5.84 -2.22 -2.31
CA TYR A 153 -6.01 -0.77 -2.27
C TYR A 153 -7.37 -0.36 -1.70
N SER A 154 -8.46 -0.97 -2.18
CA SER A 154 -9.82 -0.68 -1.74
C SER A 154 -10.03 -0.92 -0.25
N VAL A 155 -9.50 -2.02 0.30
CA VAL A 155 -9.65 -2.34 1.73
C VAL A 155 -8.97 -1.32 2.65
N PHE A 156 -7.90 -0.68 2.21
CA PHE A 156 -7.17 0.30 3.02
C PHE A 156 -7.54 1.76 2.73
N THR A 157 -8.35 2.02 1.70
CA THR A 157 -8.88 3.37 1.42
C THR A 157 -10.26 3.61 2.06
N THR A 158 -10.98 2.55 2.41
CA THR A 158 -12.26 2.57 3.12
C THR A 158 -12.04 2.48 4.62
#